data_AF-A0A9D4KFA3-F1
#
_entry.id   AF-A0A9D4KFA3-F1
#
_cell.length_a   1.000
_cell.length_b   1.000
_cell.length_c   1.000
_cell.angle_alpha   90.00
_cell.angle_beta   90.00
_cell.angle_gamma   90.00
#
_symmetry.space_group_name_H-M   'P 1'
#
loop_
_entity.id
_entity.type
_entity.pdbx_description
1 polymer ?
#
loop_
_entity_poly.entity_id
_entity_poly.type
_entity_poly.pdbx_seq_one_letter_code
_entity_poly.pdbx_strand_id
1 'polypeptide(L)'
;MLTHVIVSTFILASAFASFVPNSCLNGGTYIADTKTKGVVCKCAPGWDGPNCSTPFLYLGCYEDKTGIMNVRYPDSTSNSPLECASRCRDYTFVGVQVSK
;
A
#
# COMPACT_ATOMS: atom_id res chain seq x y z
N MET A 1 19.49 -34.18 47.30
CA MET A 1 20.49 -33.35 46.60
C MET A 1 19.80 -32.66 45.44
N LEU A 2 19.57 -31.38 45.63
CA LEU A 2 19.07 -30.42 44.64
C LEU A 2 20.17 -30.20 43.58
N THR A 3 19.82 -30.25 42.30
CA THR A 3 20.33 -29.27 41.33
C THR A 3 19.30 -29.09 40.21
N HIS A 4 18.59 -27.97 40.32
CA HIS A 4 17.80 -27.37 39.25
C HIS A 4 18.73 -27.08 38.06
N VAL A 5 18.46 -27.72 36.92
CA VAL A 5 18.92 -27.24 35.62
C VAL A 5 17.68 -26.89 34.82
N ILE A 6 17.00 -25.84 35.27
CA ILE A 6 16.07 -25.10 34.42
C ILE A 6 16.99 -24.26 33.52
N VAL A 7 17.49 -24.84 32.42
CA VAL A 7 18.08 -24.02 31.37
C VAL A 7 16.93 -23.23 30.81
N SER A 8 16.84 -22.02 31.35
CA SER A 8 16.06 -20.89 30.91
C SER A 8 16.44 -20.56 29.47
N THR A 9 16.03 -21.38 28.50
CA THR A 9 15.94 -20.95 27.11
C THR A 9 14.68 -20.11 26.99
N PHE A 10 14.70 -18.93 27.64
CA PHE A 10 14.15 -17.74 27.03
C PHE A 10 14.92 -17.55 25.73
N ILE A 11 14.57 -18.32 24.70
CA ILE A 11 14.76 -17.84 23.35
C ILE A 11 13.82 -16.65 23.31
N LEU A 12 14.39 -15.48 23.61
CA LEU A 12 13.91 -14.22 23.09
C LEU A 12 13.41 -14.55 21.70
N ALA A 13 12.11 -14.49 21.49
CA ALA A 13 11.59 -14.11 20.19
C ALA A 13 12.08 -12.67 19.99
N SER A 14 13.39 -12.49 19.80
CA SER A 14 13.95 -11.32 19.19
C SER A 14 13.39 -11.42 17.79
N ALA A 15 12.24 -10.78 17.62
CA ALA A 15 11.79 -10.25 16.36
C ALA A 15 12.94 -9.39 15.86
N PHE A 16 13.91 -10.04 15.21
CA PHE A 16 14.67 -9.42 14.16
C PHE A 16 13.61 -9.13 13.11
N ALA A 17 12.93 -7.99 13.27
CA ALA A 17 12.15 -7.38 12.22
C ALA A 17 13.10 -7.35 11.04
N SER A 18 12.94 -8.33 10.17
CA SER A 18 13.88 -8.62 9.12
C SER A 18 13.83 -7.40 8.23
N PHE A 19 14.90 -6.61 8.22
CA PHE A 19 15.13 -5.69 7.14
C PHE A 19 15.39 -6.57 5.92
N VAL A 20 14.30 -7.02 5.29
CA VAL A 20 14.37 -7.61 3.95
C VAL A 20 14.51 -6.40 3.05
N PRO A 21 15.71 -6.10 2.52
CA PRO A 21 15.77 -5.16 1.40
C PRO A 21 14.79 -5.74 0.38
N ASN A 22 13.77 -4.96 0.00
CA ASN A 22 12.63 -5.36 -0.86
C ASN A 22 11.34 -5.82 -0.12
N SER A 23 11.22 -5.62 1.20
CA SER A 23 9.93 -5.73 1.90
C SER A 23 8.86 -4.86 1.25
N CYS A 24 7.69 -5.44 0.96
CA CYS A 24 6.52 -4.65 0.60
C CYS A 24 6.13 -3.77 1.79
N LEU A 25 6.26 -2.46 1.62
CA LEU A 25 5.96 -1.47 2.65
C LEU A 25 4.46 -1.12 2.65
N ASN A 26 4.03 -0.37 3.66
CA ASN A 26 2.72 0.29 3.72
C ASN A 26 1.51 -0.65 3.50
N GLY A 27 1.57 -1.87 4.04
CA GLY A 27 0.51 -2.86 3.90
C GLY A 27 0.49 -3.59 2.56
N GLY A 28 1.55 -3.46 1.74
CA GLY A 28 1.74 -4.27 0.55
C GLY A 28 1.90 -5.76 0.86
N THR A 29 1.51 -6.61 -0.07
CA THR A 29 1.58 -8.08 0.05
C THR A 29 2.37 -8.67 -1.10
N TYR A 30 3.16 -9.71 -0.84
CA TYR A 30 3.89 -10.42 -1.88
C TYR A 30 2.94 -11.28 -2.72
N ILE A 31 3.06 -11.18 -4.04
CA ILE A 31 2.34 -12.02 -5.00
C ILE A 31 3.32 -12.67 -5.98
N ALA A 32 2.97 -13.85 -6.46
CA ALA A 32 3.76 -14.53 -7.48
C ALA A 32 3.64 -13.80 -8.83
N ASP A 33 4.78 -13.48 -9.44
CA ASP A 33 4.83 -13.00 -10.82
C ASP A 33 4.95 -14.20 -11.76
N THR A 34 3.85 -14.51 -12.43
CA THR A 34 3.77 -15.64 -13.36
C THR A 34 4.60 -15.43 -14.63
N LYS A 35 4.99 -14.19 -14.96
CA LYS A 35 5.79 -13.89 -16.16
C LYS A 35 7.27 -14.08 -15.93
N THR A 36 7.77 -13.64 -14.77
CA THR A 36 9.20 -13.72 -14.42
C THR A 36 9.54 -14.92 -13.55
N LYS A 37 8.54 -15.69 -13.11
CA LYS A 37 8.66 -16.73 -12.05
C LYS A 37 9.27 -16.16 -10.76
N GLY A 38 9.06 -14.87 -10.51
CA GLY A 38 9.53 -14.15 -9.33
C GLY A 38 8.41 -13.85 -8.33
N VAL A 39 8.72 -13.00 -7.37
CA VAL A 39 7.76 -12.46 -6.40
C VAL A 39 7.81 -10.94 -6.50
N VAL A 40 6.64 -10.31 -6.63
CA VAL A 40 6.49 -8.85 -6.70
C VAL A 40 5.54 -8.36 -5.60
N CYS A 41 5.63 -7.07 -5.28
CA CYS A 41 4.71 -6.46 -4.33
C CYS A 41 3.39 -6.07 -5.00
N LYS A 42 2.27 -6.56 -4.45
CA LYS A 42 0.96 -5.98 -4.64
C LYS A 42 0.76 -4.90 -3.59
N CYS A 43 0.82 -3.64 -4.03
CA CYS A 43 0.70 -2.51 -3.11
C CYS A 43 -0.72 -2.32 -2.60
N ALA A 44 -0.81 -1.87 -1.35
CA ALA A 44 -2.06 -1.38 -0.80
C ALA A 44 -2.53 -0.17 -1.61
N PRO A 45 -3.85 0.09 -1.66
CA PRO A 45 -4.38 1.30 -2.28
C PRO A 45 -3.65 2.56 -1.75
N GLY A 46 -3.28 3.49 -2.64
CA GLY A 46 -2.52 4.70 -2.30
C GLY A 46 -1.00 4.57 -2.32
N TRP A 47 -0.45 3.41 -2.69
CA TRP A 47 1.00 3.17 -2.78
C TRP A 47 1.40 2.48 -4.09
N ASP A 48 2.65 2.72 -4.50
CA ASP A 48 3.28 2.23 -5.70
C ASP A 48 4.78 1.96 -5.52
N GLY A 49 5.39 1.47 -6.59
CA GLY A 49 6.80 1.18 -6.69
C GLY A 49 7.08 -0.28 -6.35
N PRO A 50 8.31 -0.75 -6.62
CA PRO A 50 8.69 -2.15 -6.49
C PRO A 50 8.51 -2.70 -5.07
N ASN A 51 8.54 -1.81 -4.06
CA ASN A 51 8.36 -2.14 -2.66
C ASN A 51 7.25 -1.31 -1.98
N CYS A 52 6.34 -0.69 -2.74
CA CYS A 52 5.24 0.13 -2.18
C CYS A 52 5.71 1.31 -1.33
N SER A 53 6.87 1.89 -1.65
CA SER A 53 7.44 3.06 -0.96
C SER A 53 6.96 4.39 -1.53
N THR A 54 6.42 4.39 -2.74
CA THR A 54 6.00 5.61 -3.43
C THR A 54 4.51 5.85 -3.16
N PRO A 55 4.09 7.01 -2.64
CA PRO A 55 2.67 7.31 -2.48
C PRO A 55 2.03 7.65 -3.83
N PHE A 56 0.82 7.14 -4.08
CA PHE A 56 -0.09 7.67 -5.09
C PHE A 56 -0.95 8.76 -4.47
N LEU A 57 -1.03 9.91 -5.15
CA LEU A 57 -1.96 10.97 -4.78
C LEU A 57 -3.19 10.88 -5.69
N TYR A 58 -4.38 10.90 -5.10
CA TYR A 58 -5.60 11.00 -5.88
C TYR A 58 -5.85 12.47 -6.20
N LEU A 59 -5.99 12.81 -7.47
CA LEU A 59 -6.13 14.21 -7.86
C LEU A 59 -7.56 14.71 -7.70
N GLY A 60 -8.56 13.85 -7.88
CA GLY A 60 -9.98 14.19 -7.76
C GLY A 60 -10.87 13.34 -8.67
N CYS A 61 -12.14 13.69 -8.79
CA CYS A 61 -13.10 12.97 -9.61
C CYS A 61 -13.11 13.52 -11.05
N TYR A 62 -13.27 12.63 -12.04
CA TYR A 62 -13.27 12.95 -13.47
C TYR A 62 -14.56 12.43 -14.11
N GLU A 63 -15.00 13.17 -15.14
CA GLU A 63 -16.23 12.96 -15.90
C GLU A 63 -17.51 13.20 -15.07
N ASP A 64 -18.25 14.25 -15.43
CA ASP A 64 -19.65 14.38 -15.02
C ASP A 64 -20.58 13.70 -16.04
N LYS A 65 -21.89 13.61 -15.76
CA LYS A 65 -22.90 13.01 -16.66
C LYS A 65 -22.96 13.63 -18.07
N THR A 66 -22.19 14.68 -18.36
CA THR A 66 -22.12 15.37 -19.65
C THR A 66 -20.85 15.02 -20.46
N GLY A 67 -19.95 14.18 -19.93
CA GLY A 67 -18.74 13.71 -20.63
C GLY A 67 -17.56 14.69 -20.59
N ILE A 68 -17.61 15.72 -19.74
CA ILE A 68 -16.51 16.71 -19.62
C ILE A 68 -15.45 16.18 -18.65
N MET A 69 -14.22 15.95 -19.15
CA MET A 69 -13.05 15.56 -18.35
C MET A 69 -12.42 16.77 -17.63
N ASN A 70 -13.10 17.31 -16.64
CA ASN A 70 -12.51 18.27 -15.70
C ASN A 70 -12.40 17.65 -14.31
N VAL A 71 -11.31 17.96 -13.60
CA VAL A 71 -11.19 17.65 -12.17
C VAL A 71 -12.29 18.38 -11.42
N ARG A 72 -13.22 17.62 -10.85
CA ARG A 72 -14.15 18.12 -9.84
C ARG A 72 -13.74 17.53 -8.51
N TYR A 73 -13.69 18.39 -7.49
CA TYR A 73 -13.33 18.03 -6.13
C TYR A 73 -11.86 17.52 -6.00
N PRO A 74 -10.87 18.43 -5.93
CA PRO A 74 -9.48 18.03 -5.76
C PRO A 74 -9.26 17.34 -4.40
N ASP A 75 -8.68 16.13 -4.38
CA ASP A 75 -8.44 15.31 -3.18
C ASP A 75 -6.94 15.18 -2.85
N SER A 76 -6.23 16.31 -2.77
CA SER A 76 -4.78 16.31 -2.61
C SER A 76 -4.28 16.00 -1.19
N THR A 77 -5.16 15.92 -0.19
CA THR A 77 -4.75 15.88 1.23
C THR A 77 -4.93 14.54 1.91
N SER A 78 -5.90 13.72 1.47
CA SER A 78 -6.21 12.47 2.17
C SER A 78 -5.33 11.31 1.71
N ASN A 79 -4.95 11.28 0.41
CA ASN A 79 -4.32 10.13 -0.26
C ASN A 79 -4.95 8.79 0.12
N SER A 80 -6.23 8.83 0.51
CA SER A 80 -6.95 7.71 1.10
C SER A 80 -7.91 7.19 0.05
N PRO A 81 -7.69 5.98 -0.46
CA PRO A 81 -8.53 5.39 -1.50
C PRO A 81 -9.99 5.26 -1.06
N LEU A 82 -10.23 5.01 0.24
CA LEU A 82 -11.57 4.94 0.80
C LEU A 82 -12.24 6.33 0.85
N GLU A 83 -11.49 7.37 1.19
CA GLU A 83 -12.02 8.73 1.24
C GLU A 83 -12.27 9.29 -0.16
N CYS A 84 -11.32 9.09 -1.07
CA CYS A 84 -11.45 9.43 -2.48
C CYS A 84 -12.67 8.72 -3.10
N ALA A 85 -12.81 7.41 -2.86
CA ALA A 85 -13.98 6.66 -3.32
C ALA A 85 -15.29 7.20 -2.74
N SER A 86 -15.30 7.61 -1.46
CA SER A 86 -16.50 8.17 -0.82
C SER A 86 -16.90 9.53 -1.41
N ARG A 87 -15.92 10.36 -1.80
CA ARG A 87 -16.13 11.67 -2.42
C ARG A 87 -16.51 11.57 -3.90
N CYS A 88 -16.01 10.55 -4.59
CA CYS A 88 -16.25 10.32 -6.01
C CYS A 88 -17.32 9.26 -6.31
N ARG A 89 -18.21 8.91 -5.37
CA ARG A 89 -19.20 7.83 -5.55
C ARG A 89 -20.13 7.98 -6.75
N ASP A 90 -20.42 9.22 -7.15
CA ASP A 90 -21.32 9.53 -8.28
C ASP A 90 -20.56 9.81 -9.60
N TYR A 91 -19.23 9.64 -9.62
CA TYR A 91 -18.37 9.88 -10.77
C TYR A 91 -17.92 8.56 -11.40
N THR A 92 -17.70 8.58 -12.72
CA THR A 92 -17.24 7.40 -13.46
C THR A 92 -15.78 7.09 -13.19
N PHE A 93 -14.95 8.13 -13.01
CA PHE A 93 -13.50 7.99 -12.92
C PHE A 93 -12.90 8.81 -11.77
N VAL A 94 -11.78 8.32 -11.24
CA VAL A 94 -10.88 9.07 -10.35
C VAL A 94 -9.55 9.29 -11.07
N GLY A 95 -8.99 10.49 -10.97
CA GLY A 95 -7.65 10.74 -11.50
C GLY A 95 -6.61 10.43 -10.47
N VAL A 96 -5.54 9.78 -10.93
CA VAL A 96 -4.37 9.49 -10.13
C VAL A 96 -3.26 10.41 -10.59
N GLN A 97 -2.67 11.15 -9.67
CA GLN A 97 -1.41 11.82 -9.90
C GLN A 97 -0.30 10.82 -9.56
N VAL A 98 0.46 10.43 -10.58
CA VAL A 98 1.73 9.75 -10.37
C VAL A 98 2.66 10.76 -9.70
N SER A 99 3.24 10.41 -8.56
CA SER A 99 4.18 11.27 -7.83
C SER A 99 5.22 11.84 -8.82
N LYS A 100 5.44 13.16 -8.77
CA LYS A 100 6.50 13.82 -9.55
C LYS A 100 7.88 13.27 -9.20
#